data_AF-A0A5P5ZK31-F1
#
_entry.id   AF-A0A5P5ZK31-F1
#
_cell.length_a   1.000
_cell.length_b   1.000
_cell.length_c   1.000
_cell.angle_alpha   90.00
_cell.angle_beta   90.00
_cell.angle_gamma   90.00
#
_symmetry.space_group_name_H-M   'P 1'
#
loop_
_entity.id
_entity.type
_entity.pdbx_description
1 polymer ?
#
loop_
_entity_poly.entity_id
_entity_poly.type
_entity_poly.pdbx_seq_one_letter_code
_entity_poly.pdbx_strand_id
1 'polypeptide(L)'
;MSYQYREHITINSQLYETQSEPLKNFEKEIRQKYVVRKGLLTSLWRDYVGTWEVDFGRLFLTGIKIPVVDGAGSLKEVSLEPLFGTDDRIFAYWFSGKITIKKGRVLMSYFYENIHERDCYYIFTKGIMTDYYEVDNTKKKWEPEPF
;
A
#
# COMPACT_ATOMS: atom_id res chain seq x y z
N MET A 1 0.49 16.27 -12.15
CA MET A 1 -0.06 15.59 -10.95
C MET A 1 1.00 14.63 -10.45
N SER A 2 1.25 14.57 -9.15
CA SER A 2 2.20 13.63 -8.55
C SER A 2 1.54 12.28 -8.29
N TYR A 3 2.33 11.20 -8.32
CA TYR A 3 1.84 9.87 -7.97
C TYR A 3 1.55 9.78 -6.46
N GLN A 4 0.47 9.11 -6.09
CA GLN A 4 0.15 8.78 -4.71
C GLN A 4 1.25 7.88 -4.14
N TYR A 5 1.77 8.22 -2.96
CA TYR A 5 2.68 7.36 -2.19
C TYR A 5 2.05 5.99 -1.95
N ARG A 6 2.81 4.94 -2.30
CA ARG A 6 2.42 3.56 -2.13
C ARG A 6 2.68 3.09 -0.70
N GLU A 7 1.90 2.10 -0.28
CA GLU A 7 2.15 1.41 0.98
C GLU A 7 3.25 0.36 0.77
N HIS A 8 3.91 -0.02 1.85
CA HIS A 8 5.02 -0.97 1.82
C HIS A 8 4.58 -2.32 2.35
N ILE A 9 5.04 -3.40 1.73
CA ILE A 9 4.73 -4.76 2.16
C ILE A 9 5.95 -5.66 2.07
N THR A 10 6.22 -6.39 3.15
CA THR A 10 7.25 -7.43 3.19
C THR A 10 6.61 -8.79 2.92
N ILE A 11 7.10 -9.49 1.89
CA ILE A 11 6.68 -10.87 1.55
C ILE A 11 7.95 -11.68 1.31
N ASN A 12 8.07 -12.85 1.95
CA ASN A 12 9.26 -13.71 1.87
C ASN A 12 10.57 -12.93 2.14
N SER A 13 10.56 -12.10 3.19
CA SER A 13 11.68 -11.25 3.61
C SER A 13 12.13 -10.19 2.59
N GLN A 14 11.36 -9.96 1.52
CA GLN A 14 11.63 -8.90 0.55
C GLN A 14 10.60 -7.78 0.68
N LEU A 15 11.09 -6.54 0.70
CA LEU A 15 10.28 -5.33 0.73
C LEU A 15 9.78 -4.97 -0.67
N TYR A 16 8.50 -4.64 -0.77
CA TYR A 16 7.84 -4.19 -1.99
C TYR A 16 6.96 -2.99 -1.72
N GLU A 17 6.62 -2.25 -2.78
CA GLU A 17 5.50 -1.33 -2.79
C GLU A 17 4.24 -2.05 -3.27
N THR A 18 3.12 -1.81 -2.60
CA THR A 18 1.80 -2.33 -3.02
C THR A 18 0.99 -1.26 -3.73
N GLN A 19 0.30 -1.66 -4.80
CA GLN A 19 -0.67 -0.80 -5.49
C GLN A 19 -2.03 -0.76 -4.76
N SER A 20 -2.21 -1.62 -3.75
CA SER A 20 -3.44 -1.77 -2.99
C SER A 20 -3.44 -0.90 -1.74
N GLU A 21 -4.63 -0.69 -1.16
CA GLU A 21 -4.87 0.22 -0.04
C GLU A 21 -5.57 -0.51 1.13
N PRO A 22 -4.93 -1.45 1.84
CA PRO A 22 -5.64 -2.31 2.80
C PRO A 22 -6.10 -1.56 4.07
N LEU A 23 -5.56 -0.37 4.31
CA LEU A 23 -5.96 0.55 5.40
C LEU A 23 -7.07 1.53 5.00
N LYS A 24 -7.57 1.49 3.76
CA LYS A 24 -8.56 2.47 3.23
C LYS A 24 -9.78 2.65 4.13
N ASN A 25 -10.26 1.56 4.73
CA ASN A 25 -11.43 1.58 5.62
C ASN A 25 -11.19 2.32 6.95
N PHE A 26 -9.93 2.63 7.30
CA PHE A 26 -9.53 3.34 8.51
C PHE A 26 -9.08 4.78 8.24
N GLU A 27 -9.19 5.29 7.01
CA GLU A 27 -8.67 6.63 6.65
C GLU A 27 -9.27 7.74 7.53
N LYS A 28 -10.56 7.64 7.87
CA LYS A 28 -11.25 8.62 8.72
C LYS A 28 -10.73 8.57 10.15
N GLU A 29 -10.58 7.38 10.69
CA GLU A 29 -10.10 7.11 12.05
C GLU A 29 -8.64 7.53 12.20
N ILE A 30 -7.78 7.24 11.22
CA ILE A 30 -6.39 7.70 11.17
C ILE A 30 -6.34 9.23 11.29
N ARG A 31 -7.10 9.93 10.45
CA ARG A 31 -7.14 11.40 10.45
C ARG A 31 -7.60 11.98 11.79
N GLN A 32 -8.58 11.33 12.43
CA GLN A 32 -9.12 11.77 13.72
C GLN A 32 -8.15 11.51 14.88
N LYS A 33 -7.50 10.34 14.92
CA LYS A 33 -6.70 9.93 16.08
C LYS A 33 -5.28 10.48 16.08
N TYR A 34 -4.68 10.73 14.92
CA TYR A 34 -3.31 11.21 14.82
C TYR A 34 -3.16 12.70 14.47
N VAL A 35 -4.26 13.45 14.51
CA VAL A 35 -4.30 14.90 14.21
C VAL A 35 -3.56 15.21 12.89
N VAL A 36 -3.91 14.46 11.86
CA VAL A 36 -3.20 14.54 10.58
C VAL A 36 -3.53 15.87 9.90
N ARG A 37 -2.51 16.70 9.66
CA ARG A 37 -2.68 17.95 8.93
C ARG A 37 -2.76 17.63 7.44
N LYS A 38 -3.95 17.80 6.87
CA LYS A 38 -4.22 17.54 5.45
C LYS A 38 -3.32 18.36 4.54
N GLY A 39 -2.89 17.73 3.44
CA GLY A 39 -2.28 18.43 2.31
C GLY A 39 -0.85 18.92 2.56
N LEU A 40 -0.17 18.34 3.56
CA LEU A 40 1.27 18.61 3.77
C LEU A 40 2.15 18.04 2.66
N LEU A 41 1.71 16.94 2.02
CA LEU A 41 2.40 16.33 0.91
C LEU A 41 1.48 16.22 -0.30
N THR A 42 1.86 16.87 -1.39
CA THR A 42 1.09 16.89 -2.63
C THR A 42 1.00 15.52 -3.31
N SER A 43 1.88 14.57 -2.94
CA SER A 43 1.90 13.18 -3.39
C SER A 43 1.34 12.18 -2.36
N LEU A 44 0.80 12.62 -1.22
CA LEU A 44 0.19 11.72 -0.23
C LEU A 44 -1.23 12.17 0.16
N TRP A 45 -2.18 11.96 -0.75
CA TRP A 45 -3.58 12.42 -0.63
C TRP A 45 -4.37 11.71 0.48
N ARG A 46 -3.90 10.52 0.90
CA ARG A 46 -4.48 9.76 2.02
C ARG A 46 -3.95 10.23 3.37
N ASP A 47 -2.88 11.03 3.37
CA ASP A 47 -2.16 11.51 4.55
C ASP A 47 -1.66 10.38 5.49
N TYR A 48 -1.49 9.16 5.00
CA TYR A 48 -0.82 8.06 5.71
C TYR A 48 -0.16 7.07 4.77
N VAL A 49 0.85 6.35 5.26
CA VAL A 49 1.47 5.20 4.58
C VAL A 49 1.49 4.02 5.54
N GLY A 50 0.80 2.94 5.17
CA GLY A 50 0.86 1.66 5.89
C GLY A 50 2.12 0.87 5.55
N THR A 51 2.62 0.14 6.55
CA THR A 51 3.66 -0.89 6.39
C THR A 51 3.07 -2.24 6.78
N TRP A 52 3.26 -3.25 5.94
CA TRP A 52 2.62 -4.55 6.07
C TRP A 52 3.63 -5.68 6.00
N GLU A 53 3.22 -6.84 6.51
CA GLU A 53 3.99 -8.08 6.43
C GLU A 53 3.04 -9.24 6.10
N VAL A 54 3.48 -10.14 5.22
CA VAL A 54 2.84 -11.44 5.01
C VAL A 54 3.69 -12.50 5.67
N ASP A 55 3.16 -13.10 6.74
CA ASP A 55 3.81 -14.13 7.53
C ASP A 55 2.93 -15.38 7.59
N PHE A 56 3.47 -16.52 7.13
CA PHE A 56 2.73 -17.79 6.98
C PHE A 56 1.33 -17.64 6.35
N GLY A 57 1.23 -16.84 5.28
CA GLY A 57 -0.03 -16.60 4.57
C GLY A 57 -1.02 -15.70 5.31
N ARG A 58 -0.61 -15.00 6.36
CA ARG A 58 -1.44 -14.04 7.09
C ARG A 58 -0.91 -12.63 6.87
N LEU A 59 -1.82 -11.69 6.62
CA LEU A 59 -1.51 -10.28 6.45
C LEU A 59 -1.52 -9.57 7.81
N PHE A 60 -0.43 -8.87 8.11
CA PHE A 60 -0.29 -8.05 9.30
C PHE A 60 0.03 -6.61 8.93
N LEU A 61 -0.59 -5.66 9.63
CA LEU A 61 -0.14 -4.28 9.67
C LEU A 61 0.96 -4.16 10.72
N THR A 62 2.11 -3.62 10.35
CA THR A 62 3.28 -3.48 11.23
C THR A 62 3.65 -2.03 11.50
N GLY A 63 3.06 -1.07 10.80
CA GLY A 63 3.32 0.34 11.03
C GLY A 63 2.41 1.28 10.24
N ILE A 64 2.29 2.51 10.73
CA ILE A 64 1.63 3.63 10.06
C ILE A 64 2.56 4.83 10.15
N LYS A 65 2.83 5.45 9.00
CA LYS A 65 3.50 6.75 8.94
C LYS A 65 2.53 7.83 8.51
N ILE A 66 2.65 9.02 9.09
CA ILE A 66 1.87 10.21 8.71
C ILE A 66 2.79 11.39 8.36
N PRO A 67 2.34 12.34 7.52
CA PRO A 67 3.05 13.60 7.29
C PRO A 67 3.20 14.40 8.59
N VAL A 68 4.37 15.01 8.79
CA VAL A 68 4.61 15.95 9.88
C VAL A 68 5.02 17.34 9.38
N VAL A 69 4.77 18.37 10.21
CA VAL A 69 5.18 19.74 9.91
C VAL A 69 6.59 19.96 10.45
N ASP A 70 7.59 19.65 9.62
CA ASP A 70 9.02 19.82 9.97
C ASP A 70 9.78 20.69 8.96
N GLY A 71 9.06 21.29 8.00
CA GLY A 71 9.64 22.08 6.91
C GLY A 71 10.26 21.26 5.78
N ALA A 72 10.51 19.96 5.99
CA ALA A 72 11.05 19.03 5.00
C ALA A 72 9.98 18.13 4.37
N GLY A 73 8.78 18.07 4.95
CA GLY A 73 7.71 17.22 4.44
C GLY A 73 7.99 15.74 4.70
N SER A 74 8.57 15.41 5.87
CA SER A 74 8.88 14.03 6.20
C SER A 74 7.65 13.24 6.69
N LEU A 75 7.82 11.92 6.72
CA LEU A 75 6.86 10.98 7.28
C LEU A 75 7.37 10.48 8.63
N LYS A 76 6.52 10.53 9.66
CA LYS A 76 6.82 10.04 11.00
C LYS A 76 6.00 8.79 11.29
N GLU A 77 6.66 7.75 11.82
CA GLU A 77 5.98 6.58 12.38
C GLU A 77 5.15 6.97 13.60
N VAL A 78 3.92 6.47 13.66
CA VAL A 78 3.02 6.66 14.81
C VAL A 78 2.65 5.31 15.42
N SER A 79 2.40 5.34 16.73
CA SER A 79 1.87 4.19 17.47
C SER A 79 0.57 3.68 16.83
N LEU A 80 0.40 2.37 16.76
CA LEU A 80 -0.84 1.71 16.32
C LEU A 80 -1.89 1.65 17.44
N GLU A 81 -1.47 1.80 18.69
CA GLU A 81 -2.32 1.69 19.89
C GLU A 81 -3.58 2.56 19.83
N PRO A 82 -3.56 3.84 19.38
CA PRO A 82 -4.77 4.64 19.28
C PRO A 82 -5.83 4.00 18.39
N LEU A 83 -5.47 3.30 17.32
CA LEU A 83 -6.42 2.65 16.41
C LEU A 83 -6.79 1.23 16.83
N PHE A 84 -5.80 0.45 17.25
CA PHE A 84 -5.92 -1.00 17.39
C PHE A 84 -5.74 -1.51 18.83
N GLY A 85 -5.46 -0.63 19.78
CA GLY A 85 -5.30 -0.95 21.20
C GLY A 85 -3.98 -1.64 21.56
N THR A 86 -3.06 -1.79 20.61
CA THR A 86 -1.69 -2.28 20.82
C THR A 86 -0.75 -1.74 19.73
N ASP A 87 0.54 -1.71 20.00
CA ASP A 87 1.63 -1.42 19.05
C ASP A 87 2.25 -2.67 18.42
N ASP A 88 1.78 -3.86 18.82
CA ASP A 88 2.17 -5.11 18.17
C ASP A 88 1.71 -5.16 16.71
N ARG A 89 2.25 -6.11 15.94
CA ARG A 89 1.73 -6.39 14.59
C ARG A 89 0.25 -6.76 14.65
N ILE A 90 -0.58 -6.10 13.85
CA ILE A 90 -2.03 -6.26 13.88
C ILE A 90 -2.46 -7.20 12.77
N PHE A 91 -3.09 -8.33 13.13
CA PHE A 91 -3.67 -9.23 12.13
C PHE A 91 -4.81 -8.52 11.38
N ALA A 92 -4.69 -8.44 10.05
CA ALA A 92 -5.58 -7.66 9.19
C ALA A 92 -6.90 -8.38 8.88
N TYR A 93 -7.62 -8.84 9.92
CA TYR A 93 -8.85 -9.62 9.78
C TYR A 93 -9.96 -8.89 8.99
N TRP A 94 -9.89 -7.56 8.91
CA TRP A 94 -10.83 -6.74 8.16
C TRP A 94 -10.61 -6.81 6.65
N PHE A 95 -9.41 -7.16 6.18
CA PHE A 95 -9.07 -7.06 4.77
C PHE A 95 -9.49 -8.33 4.01
N SER A 96 -10.36 -8.15 3.01
CA SER A 96 -10.64 -9.15 1.99
C SER A 96 -10.51 -8.49 0.64
N GLY A 97 -9.60 -8.98 -0.20
CA GLY A 97 -9.27 -8.34 -1.45
C GLY A 97 -7.92 -8.77 -2.01
N LYS A 98 -7.45 -8.01 -3.00
CA LYS A 98 -6.24 -8.32 -3.76
C LYS A 98 -5.13 -7.34 -3.41
N ILE A 99 -3.97 -7.86 -3.01
CA ILE A 99 -2.72 -7.11 -2.94
C ILE A 99 -1.98 -7.27 -4.26
N THR A 100 -1.66 -6.15 -4.91
CA THR A 100 -0.96 -6.14 -6.20
C THR A 100 0.43 -5.57 -6.04
N ILE A 101 1.45 -6.33 -6.46
CA ILE A 101 2.85 -5.92 -6.49
C ILE A 101 3.32 -5.93 -7.95
N LYS A 102 3.93 -4.83 -8.39
CA LYS A 102 4.53 -4.73 -9.72
C LYS A 102 6.01 -5.08 -9.64
N LYS A 103 6.46 -6.02 -10.48
CA LYS A 103 7.85 -6.50 -10.49
C LYS A 103 8.48 -6.34 -11.87
N GLY A 104 9.79 -6.14 -11.87
CA GLY A 104 10.58 -5.98 -13.08
C GLY A 104 10.54 -4.55 -13.63
N ARG A 105 11.07 -4.41 -14.85
CA ARG A 105 11.22 -3.10 -15.50
C ARG A 105 9.87 -2.52 -15.89
N VAL A 106 9.80 -1.19 -15.97
CA VAL A 106 8.66 -0.50 -16.57
C VAL A 106 8.69 -0.75 -18.08
N LEU A 107 7.64 -1.35 -18.60
CA LEU A 107 7.43 -1.58 -20.03
C LEU A 107 6.78 -0.37 -20.70
N MET A 108 5.85 0.29 -19.99
CA MET A 108 5.13 1.46 -20.49
C MET A 108 4.68 2.34 -19.33
N SER A 109 4.70 3.65 -19.54
CA SER A 109 4.23 4.64 -18.57
C SER A 109 3.00 5.37 -19.10
N TYR A 110 1.91 5.32 -18.35
CA TYR A 110 0.72 6.16 -18.55
C TYR A 110 0.67 7.25 -17.47
N PHE A 111 -0.16 8.29 -17.69
CA PHE A 111 -0.26 9.46 -16.80
C PHE A 111 -0.44 9.14 -15.31
N TYR A 112 -1.09 8.02 -14.97
CA TYR A 112 -1.41 7.63 -13.59
C TYR A 112 -0.89 6.25 -13.19
N GLU A 113 -0.29 5.50 -14.12
CA GLU A 113 0.11 4.12 -13.84
C GLU A 113 1.23 3.63 -14.77
N ASN A 114 2.23 2.97 -14.19
CA ASN A 114 3.26 2.27 -14.94
C ASN A 114 2.89 0.80 -15.11
N ILE A 115 3.10 0.27 -16.30
CA ILE A 115 3.01 -1.16 -16.59
C ILE A 115 4.40 -1.76 -16.42
N HIS A 116 4.52 -2.76 -15.56
CA HIS A 116 5.76 -3.48 -15.34
C HIS A 116 5.72 -4.86 -16.01
N GLU A 117 6.87 -5.49 -16.17
CA GLU A 117 7.03 -6.84 -16.73
C GLU A 117 6.10 -7.87 -16.09
N ARG A 118 5.86 -7.78 -14.77
CA ARG A 118 4.98 -8.70 -14.06
C ARG A 118 4.09 -7.99 -13.05
N ASP A 119 2.83 -8.42 -13.00
CA ASP A 119 1.92 -8.11 -11.89
C ASP A 119 1.73 -9.38 -11.05
N CYS A 120 2.09 -9.29 -9.77
CA CYS A 120 1.90 -10.36 -8.78
C CYS A 120 0.65 -10.05 -7.96
N TYR A 121 -0.29 -10.99 -7.91
CA TYR A 121 -1.55 -10.83 -7.21
C TYR A 121 -1.65 -11.82 -6.05
N TYR A 122 -1.81 -11.30 -4.84
CA TYR A 122 -2.02 -12.07 -3.62
C TYR A 122 -3.46 -11.85 -3.16
N ILE A 123 -4.24 -12.92 -3.08
CA ILE A 123 -5.67 -12.86 -2.76
C ILE A 123 -5.86 -13.20 -1.29
N PHE A 124 -6.55 -12.31 -0.57
CA PHE A 124 -6.82 -12.45 0.85
C PHE A 124 -8.32 -12.50 1.14
N THR A 125 -8.70 -13.36 2.07
CA THR A 125 -10.02 -13.40 2.71
C THR A 125 -9.83 -13.24 4.21
N LYS A 126 -10.35 -12.15 4.78
CA LYS A 126 -10.22 -11.81 6.21
C LYS A 126 -8.77 -11.90 6.72
N GLY A 127 -7.83 -11.34 5.97
CA GLY A 127 -6.40 -11.34 6.28
C GLY A 127 -5.67 -12.65 6.02
N ILE A 128 -6.35 -13.71 5.56
CA ILE A 128 -5.74 -15.00 5.21
C ILE A 128 -5.57 -15.09 3.70
N MET A 129 -4.36 -15.38 3.24
CA MET A 129 -4.05 -15.59 1.84
C MET A 129 -4.70 -16.88 1.35
N THR A 130 -5.58 -16.78 0.36
CA THR A 130 -6.32 -17.91 -0.20
C THR A 130 -5.82 -18.31 -1.57
N ASP A 131 -5.17 -17.40 -2.30
CA ASP A 131 -4.67 -17.67 -3.64
C ASP A 131 -3.52 -16.72 -4.01
N TYR A 132 -2.76 -17.09 -5.03
CA TYR A 132 -1.70 -16.29 -5.62
C TYR A 132 -1.52 -16.64 -7.10
N TYR A 133 -1.39 -15.61 -7.94
CA TYR A 133 -1.06 -15.77 -9.35
C TYR A 133 -0.27 -14.57 -9.88
N GLU A 134 0.45 -14.80 -10.97
CA GLU A 134 1.23 -13.78 -11.67
C GLU A 134 0.76 -13.62 -13.10
N VAL A 135 0.86 -12.38 -13.61
CA VAL A 135 0.60 -12.07 -15.02
C VAL A 135 1.87 -11.50 -15.64
N ASP A 136 2.35 -12.17 -16.69
CA ASP A 136 3.45 -11.70 -17.53
C ASP A 136 2.92 -10.71 -18.58
N ASN A 137 3.38 -9.47 -18.47
CA ASN A 137 2.96 -8.34 -19.30
C ASN A 137 3.85 -8.15 -20.53
N THR A 138 4.97 -8.88 -20.64
CA THR A 138 5.90 -8.76 -21.79
C THR A 138 5.31 -9.27 -23.10
N LYS A 139 4.29 -10.12 -23.03
CA LYS A 139 3.63 -10.74 -24.19
C LYS A 139 2.36 -10.03 -24.62
N LYS A 140 1.92 -9.02 -23.86
CA LYS A 140 0.72 -8.25 -24.18
C LYS A 140 1.04 -7.19 -25.22
N LYS A 141 0.14 -7.01 -26.18
CA LYS A 141 0.16 -5.83 -27.04
C LYS A 141 -0.49 -4.68 -26.27
N TRP A 142 0.25 -3.60 -26.11
CA TRP A 142 -0.21 -2.38 -25.44
C TRP A 142 -0.58 -1.38 -26.52
N GLU A 143 -1.87 -1.26 -26.82
CA GLU A 143 -2.35 -0.18 -27.67
C GLU A 143 -2.56 1.06 -26.78
N PRO A 144 -2.07 2.24 -27.17
CA PRO A 144 -2.43 3.47 -26.47
C PRO A 144 -3.93 3.72 -26.67
N GLU A 145 -4.68 3.89 -25.57
CA GLU A 145 -6.06 4.37 -25.63
C GLU A 145 -6.10 5.72 -26.37
N PRO A 146 -6.96 5.90 -27.37
CA PRO A 146 -7.11 7.19 -28.04
C PRO A 146 -7.67 8.22 -27.06
N PHE A 147 -7.05 9.41 -27.06
CA PHE A 147 -7.45 10.57 -26.26
C PHE A 147 -8.81 11.12 -26.66
#